data_AF-A0A2D6P8F1-F1
#
_entry.id   AF-A0A2D6P8F1-F1
#
_cell.length_a   1.000
_cell.length_b   1.000
_cell.length_c   1.000
_cell.angle_alpha   90.00
_cell.angle_beta   90.00
_cell.angle_gamma   90.00
#
_symmetry.space_group_name_H-M   'P 1'
#
loop_
_entity.id
_entity.type
_entity.pdbx_description
1 polymer ?
#
loop_
_entity_poly.entity_id
_entity_poly.type
_entity_poly.pdbx_seq_one_letter_code
_entity_poly.pdbx_strand_id
1 'polypeptide(L)' 'MKLLTLEDYQKAGETFWPKYWYVAKELGEDAKAEDILKVMEAVGGVALRLALEQKEGPFGFNKKEDDSDSNE' A
#
# COMPACT_ATOMS: atom_id res chain seq x y z
N MET A 1 -12.43 0.55 -18.54
CA MET A 1 -11.90 -0.37 -17.50
C MET A 1 -12.03 -1.79 -18.03
N LYS A 2 -11.02 -2.64 -17.84
CA LYS A 2 -11.12 -4.07 -18.19
C LYS A 2 -12.07 -4.74 -17.18
N LEU A 3 -12.92 -5.66 -17.64
CA LEU A 3 -13.77 -6.46 -16.76
C LEU A 3 -12.89 -7.33 -15.87
N LEU A 4 -13.15 -7.31 -14.56
CA LEU A 4 -12.49 -8.18 -13.60
C LEU A 4 -13.06 -9.59 -13.68
N THR A 5 -12.18 -10.58 -13.70
CA THR A 5 -12.52 -12.01 -13.69
C THR A 5 -12.43 -12.57 -12.28
N LEU A 6 -13.01 -13.75 -12.05
CA LEU A 6 -12.87 -14.48 -10.78
C LEU A 6 -11.40 -14.71 -10.42
N GLU A 7 -10.56 -15.03 -11.41
CA GLU A 7 -9.13 -15.27 -11.22
C GLU A 7 -8.40 -14.00 -10.75
N ASP A 8 -8.83 -12.82 -11.21
CA ASP A 8 -8.26 -11.55 -10.75
C ASP A 8 -8.54 -11.33 -9.26
N TYR A 9 -9.75 -11.65 -8.79
CA TYR A 9 -10.09 -11.58 -7.36
C TYR A 9 -9.31 -12.58 -6.52
N GLN A 10 -9.13 -13.82 -7.02
CA GLN A 10 -8.36 -14.84 -6.32
C GLN A 10 -6.90 -14.42 -6.15
N LYS A 11 -6.26 -13.97 -7.24
CA LYS A 11 -4.86 -13.49 -7.23
C LYS A 11 -4.68 -12.29 -6.31
N ALA A 12 -5.59 -11.33 -6.35
CA ALA A 12 -5.56 -10.20 -5.41
C ALA A 12 -5.70 -10.70 -3.95
N GLY A 13 -6.62 -11.65 -3.73
CA GLY A 13 -6.87 -12.27 -2.43
C GLY A 13 -5.63 -12.85 -1.76
N GLU A 14 -4.71 -13.45 -2.51
CA GLU A 14 -3.42 -13.97 -1.97
C GLU A 14 -2.64 -12.90 -1.20
N THR A 15 -2.75 -11.64 -1.62
CA THR A 15 -2.08 -10.50 -0.96
C THR A 15 -2.96 -9.83 0.10
N PHE A 16 -4.28 -9.75 -0.12
CA PHE A 16 -5.19 -8.99 0.74
C PHE A 16 -5.75 -9.80 1.92
N TRP A 17 -6.06 -11.09 1.73
CA TRP A 17 -6.66 -11.91 2.78
C TRP A 17 -5.78 -12.10 4.01
N PRO A 18 -4.46 -12.32 3.89
CA PRO A 18 -3.61 -12.40 5.08
C PRO A 18 -3.66 -11.13 5.95
N LYS A 19 -3.75 -9.95 5.32
CA LYS A 19 -3.84 -8.66 6.02
C LYS A 19 -5.21 -8.46 6.66
N TYR A 20 -6.27 -8.81 5.94
CA TYR A 20 -7.64 -8.79 6.44
C TYR A 20 -7.77 -9.68 7.69
N TRP A 21 -7.30 -10.93 7.61
CA TRP A 21 -7.40 -11.88 8.71
C TRP A 21 -6.56 -11.50 9.93
N TYR A 22 -5.40 -10.87 9.72
CA TYR A 22 -4.64 -10.30 10.81
C TYR A 22 -5.48 -9.27 11.58
N VAL A 23 -6.05 -8.28 10.90
CA VAL A 23 -6.86 -7.23 11.54
C VAL A 23 -8.12 -7.83 12.19
N ALA A 24 -8.81 -8.75 11.51
CA ALA A 24 -9.99 -9.43 12.05
C ALA A 24 -9.68 -10.14 13.38
N LYS A 25 -8.53 -10.84 13.44
CA LYS A 25 -8.10 -11.54 14.65
C LYS A 25 -7.80 -10.57 15.80
N GLU A 26 -7.15 -9.44 15.51
CA GLU A 26 -6.81 -8.44 16.53
C GLU A 26 -8.04 -7.68 17.06
N LEU A 27 -9.08 -7.49 16.23
CA LEU A 27 -10.33 -6.86 16.65
C LEU A 27 -11.26 -7.80 17.44
N GLY A 28 -11.10 -9.11 17.27
CA GLY A 28 -11.89 -10.14 17.95
C GLY A 28 -13.10 -10.64 17.13
N GLU A 29 -13.81 -11.62 17.68
CA GLU A 29 -14.82 -12.41 16.96
C GLU A 29 -16.07 -11.62 16.54
N ASP A 30 -16.37 -10.51 17.23
CA ASP A 30 -17.54 -9.67 16.93
C ASP A 30 -17.26 -8.57 15.89
N ALA A 31 -16.03 -8.51 15.37
CA ALA A 31 -15.63 -7.47 14.42
C ALA A 31 -16.37 -7.64 13.08
N LYS A 32 -17.04 -6.58 12.62
CA LYS A 32 -17.69 -6.59 11.31
C LYS A 32 -16.68 -6.34 10.21
N ALA A 33 -17.03 -6.75 8.99
CA ALA A 33 -16.19 -6.51 7.82
C ALA A 33 -15.87 -5.02 7.64
N GLU A 34 -16.84 -4.13 7.92
CA GLU A 34 -16.66 -2.69 7.85
C GLU A 34 -15.63 -2.17 8.86
N ASP A 35 -15.61 -2.72 10.07
CA ASP A 35 -14.63 -2.35 11.11
C ASP A 35 -13.22 -2.74 10.66
N ILE A 36 -13.08 -3.95 10.11
CA ILE A 36 -11.81 -4.48 9.59
C ILE A 36 -11.32 -3.62 8.41
N LEU A 37 -12.18 -3.34 7.44
CA LEU A 37 -11.85 -2.53 6.27
C LEU A 37 -11.44 -1.11 6.66
N LYS A 38 -12.09 -0.52 7.67
CA LYS A 38 -11.76 0.82 8.16
C LYS A 38 -10.38 0.87 8.80
N VAL A 39 -10.00 -0.16 9.57
CA VAL A 39 -8.65 -0.27 10.11
C VAL A 39 -7.63 -0.47 8.98
N MET A 40 -7.93 -1.32 8.01
CA MET A 40 -7.06 -1.52 6.84
C MET A 40 -6.85 -0.23 6.03
N GLU A 41 -7.90 0.57 5.84
CA GLU A 41 -7.82 1.88 5.19
C GLU A 41 -6.92 2.85 5.95
N ALA A 42 -7.09 2.95 7.28
CA ALA A 42 -6.27 3.81 8.13
C ALA A 42 -4.79 3.40 8.07
N VAL A 43 -4.48 2.11 8.19
CA VAL A 43 -3.11 1.58 8.08
C VAL A 43 -2.54 1.82 6.69
N GLY A 44 -3.34 1.60 5.63
CA GLY A 44 -2.96 1.88 4.25
C GLY A 44 -2.60 3.36 4.03
N GLY A 45 -3.38 4.28 4.61
CA GLY A 45 -3.11 5.72 4.57
C GLY A 45 -1.78 6.08 5.23
N VAL A 46 -1.47 5.49 6.40
CA VAL A 46 -0.18 5.71 7.07
C VAL A 46 0.97 5.14 6.23
N ALA A 47 0.82 3.92 5.71
CA ALA A 47 1.84 3.29 4.87
C ALA A 47 2.14 4.12 3.61
N LEU A 48 1.11 4.67 2.97
CA LEU A 48 1.26 5.56 1.83
C LEU A 48 2.01 6.84 2.22
N ARG A 49 1.63 7.49 3.33
CA ARG A 49 2.32 8.69 3.83
C ARG A 49 3.82 8.42 4.04
N LEU A 50 4.15 7.34 4.74
CA LEU A 50 5.55 6.95 4.99
C LEU A 50 6.31 6.67 3.69
N ALA A 51 5.68 6.01 2.71
CA ALA A 51 6.29 5.75 1.42
C ALA A 51 6.53 7.02 0.60
N LEU A 52 5.71 8.06 0.78
CA LEU A 52 5.92 9.37 0.15
C LEU A 52 7.04 10.15 0.84
N GLU A 53 7.10 10.13 2.18
CA GLU A 53 8.17 10.76 2.96
C GLU A 53 9.55 10.16 2.62
N GLN A 54 9.63 8.84 2.43
CA GLN A 54 10.86 8.18 1.98
C GLN A 54 11.26 8.52 0.54
N LYS A 55 10.31 8.99 -0.27
CA LYS A 55 10.52 9.39 -1.67
C LYS A 55 10.75 10.88 -1.83
N GLU A 56 10.90 11.66 -0.75
CA GLU A 56 11.29 13.07 -0.79
C GLU A 56 12.76 13.28 -1.23
N GLY A 57 13.13 12.73 -2.39
CA GLY A 57 13.99 13.43 -3.33
C GLY A 57 13.10 14.31 -4.23
N PRO A 58 13.59 15.46 -4.71
CA PRO A 58 12.73 16.44 -5.39
C PRO A 58 12.02 15.82 -6.60
N PHE A 59 10.70 15.73 -6.52
CA PHE A 59 9.86 15.27 -7.61
C PHE A 59 9.56 16.45 -8.54
N GLY A 60 10.07 16.41 -9.78
CA GLY A 60 9.93 17.47 -10.79
C GLY A 60 11.25 18.10 -11.22
N PHE A 61 11.18 19.30 -11.83
CA PHE A 61 12.30 20.06 -12.42
C PHE A 61 13.41 20.50 -11.43
N ASN A 62 13.32 20.10 -10.16
CA ASN A 62 14.27 20.43 -9.09
C ASN A 62 15.19 19.27 -8.71
N LYS A 63 15.31 18.21 -9.54
CA LYS A 63 16.41 17.25 -9.42
C LYS A 63 17.72 18.03 -9.49
N LYS A 64 18.44 18.15 -8.36
CA LYS A 64 19.85 18.56 -8.42
C LYS A 64 20.53 17.48 -9.25
N GLU A 65 21.12 17.89 -10.36
CA GLU A 65 22.08 17.07 -11.08
C GLU A 65 23.16 16.75 -10.05
N ASP A 66 23.16 15.52 -9.54
CA ASP A 66 24.32 15.04 -8.80
C ASP A 66 25.45 15.00 -9.83
N ASP A 67 26.45 15.85 -9.57
CA ASP A 67 27.80 15.83 -10.14
C ASP A 67 28.33 14.39 -10.16
N SER A 68 28.12 13.68 -11.27
CA SER A 68 28.89 12.50 -11.62
C SER A 68 29.33 12.60 -13.08
N ASP A 69 30.01 13.70 -13.40
CA ASP A 69 31.09 13.66 -14.37
C ASP A 69 32.34 13.18 -13.61
N SER A 70 32.93 12.04 -14.00
CA SER A 70 34.34 11.62 -13.87
C SER A 70 34.49 10.10 -13.66
N ASN A 71 34.52 9.30 -14.74
CA ASN A 71 35.72 8.56 -15.18
C ASN A 71 35.41 7.50 -16.26
N GLU A 72 36.12 7.66 -17.38
CA GLU A 72 36.45 6.72 -18.48
C GLU A 72 35.35 6.09 -19.35
#